data_AF-F0GG34-F1
#
_entry.id   AF-F0GG34-F1
#
_cell.length_a   1.000
_cell.length_b   1.000
_cell.length_c   1.000
_cell.angle_alpha   90.00
_cell.angle_beta   90.00
_cell.angle_gamma   90.00
#
_symmetry.space_group_name_H-M   'P 1'
#
loop_
_entity.id
_entity.type
_entity.pdbx_description
1 polymer ?
#
loop_
_entity_poly.entity_id
_entity_poly.type
_entity_poly.pdbx_seq_one_letter_code
_entity_poly.pdbx_strand_id
1 'polypeptide(L)'
;MAAFEIDDIVQSLQSVRRAWREKQRRSLEPGGRDLPAREALAQIVGALKGVLFPMRLGPPDLRQESENFYVAHALDAALNALLAQVTLELRYAARQRNSDPSIDEPASAAVQAFAARLPEIRRLLDSDVLAAFHGDPAAGSVDEVLLCYPGILAMIHHRLPPPP
;
A
#
# COMPACT_ATOMS: atom_id res chain seq x y z
N MET A 1 -33.32 25.43 0.46
CA MET A 1 -32.50 24.20 0.36
C MET A 1 -33.16 23.29 -0.66
N ALA A 2 -32.46 22.91 -1.72
CA ALA A 2 -33.00 21.94 -2.68
C ALA A 2 -33.09 20.57 -1.98
N ALA A 3 -34.31 20.02 -1.91
CA ALA A 3 -34.52 18.65 -1.49
C ALA A 3 -34.21 17.76 -2.70
N PHE A 4 -33.10 17.01 -2.63
CA PHE A 4 -32.80 16.02 -3.64
C PHE A 4 -33.59 14.75 -3.32
N GLU A 5 -34.30 14.19 -4.31
CA GLU A 5 -34.97 12.89 -4.22
C GLU A 5 -33.91 11.77 -4.20
N ILE A 6 -33.25 11.60 -3.05
CA ILE A 6 -32.14 10.66 -2.88
C ILE A 6 -32.61 9.22 -3.06
N ASP A 7 -33.83 8.90 -2.65
CA ASP A 7 -34.34 7.53 -2.67
C ASP A 7 -34.48 6.99 -4.10
N ASP A 8 -35.05 7.76 -5.01
CA ASP A 8 -35.18 7.37 -6.43
C ASP A 8 -33.81 7.19 -7.10
N ILE A 9 -32.85 8.05 -6.76
CA ILE A 9 -31.47 7.94 -7.25
C ILE A 9 -30.81 6.67 -6.70
N VAL A 10 -30.95 6.38 -5.41
CA VAL A 10 -30.39 5.18 -4.78
C VAL A 10 -30.97 3.90 -5.38
N GLN A 11 -32.29 3.86 -5.60
CA GLN A 11 -32.97 2.72 -6.24
C GLN A 11 -32.52 2.52 -7.69
N SER A 12 -32.40 3.61 -8.45
CA SER A 12 -31.90 3.57 -9.82
C SER A 12 -30.44 3.09 -9.88
N LEU A 13 -29.58 3.58 -8.99
CA LEU A 13 -28.20 3.10 -8.90
C LEU A 13 -28.14 1.63 -8.46
N GLN A 14 -29.05 1.18 -7.58
CA GLN A 14 -29.13 -0.22 -7.16
C GLN A 14 -29.52 -1.15 -8.32
N SER A 15 -30.50 -0.77 -9.14
CA SER A 15 -30.93 -1.57 -10.30
C SER A 15 -29.78 -1.72 -11.32
N VAL A 16 -29.08 -0.63 -11.64
CA VAL A 16 -27.89 -0.65 -12.51
C VAL A 16 -26.80 -1.56 -11.95
N ARG A 17 -26.50 -1.46 -10.63
CA ARG A 17 -25.50 -2.35 -10.00
C ARG A 17 -25.90 -3.82 -10.02
N ARG A 18 -27.19 -4.15 -9.94
CA ARG A 18 -27.68 -5.54 -10.01
C ARG A 18 -27.54 -6.08 -11.43
N ALA A 19 -28.03 -5.35 -12.43
CA ALA A 19 -27.94 -5.74 -13.83
C ALA A 19 -26.49 -5.95 -14.29
N TRP A 20 -25.55 -5.11 -13.86
CA TRP A 20 -24.13 -5.29 -14.17
C TRP A 20 -23.55 -6.57 -13.53
N ARG A 21 -23.89 -6.87 -12.27
CA ARG A 21 -23.44 -8.09 -11.56
C ARG A 21 -23.95 -9.36 -12.22
N GLU A 22 -25.23 -9.38 -12.61
CA GLU A 22 -25.86 -10.50 -13.32
C GLU A 22 -25.17 -10.77 -14.67
N LYS A 23 -24.87 -9.71 -15.45
CA LYS A 23 -24.14 -9.83 -16.72
C LYS A 23 -22.72 -10.37 -16.57
N GLN A 24 -22.03 -10.03 -15.48
CA GLN A 24 -20.64 -10.44 -15.26
C GLN A 24 -20.48 -11.84 -14.63
N ARG A 25 -21.56 -12.55 -14.29
CA ARG A 25 -21.51 -13.84 -13.55
C ARG A 25 -20.60 -13.78 -12.31
N ARG A 26 -20.40 -12.60 -11.70
CA ARG A 26 -19.68 -12.53 -10.43
C ARG A 26 -20.53 -13.23 -9.39
N SER A 27 -19.95 -14.24 -8.75
CA SER A 27 -20.58 -15.00 -7.68
C SER A 27 -21.28 -14.04 -6.72
N LEU A 28 -22.58 -14.26 -6.52
CA LEU A 28 -23.45 -13.51 -5.61
C LEU A 28 -23.09 -13.79 -4.14
N GLU A 29 -21.85 -14.14 -3.84
CA GLU A 29 -21.37 -14.46 -2.50
C GLU A 29 -21.45 -13.19 -1.65
N PRO A 30 -22.33 -13.15 -0.64
CA PRO A 30 -22.45 -12.03 0.27
C PRO A 30 -21.32 -12.14 1.29
N GLY A 31 -20.09 -11.82 0.89
CA GLY A 31 -18.90 -12.23 1.65
C GLY A 31 -17.67 -11.38 1.47
N GLY A 32 -17.80 -10.05 1.55
CA GLY A 32 -16.65 -9.18 1.81
C GLY A 32 -15.78 -8.81 0.60
N ARG A 33 -14.85 -7.89 0.82
CA ARG A 33 -13.91 -7.40 -0.20
C ARG A 33 -12.99 -8.53 -0.63
N ASP A 34 -13.27 -9.11 -1.78
CA ASP A 34 -12.49 -10.20 -2.37
C ASP A 34 -11.18 -9.77 -3.00
N LEU A 35 -10.99 -8.46 -3.19
CA LEU A 35 -9.83 -7.88 -3.83
C LEU A 35 -9.09 -6.98 -2.83
N PRO A 36 -7.76 -6.82 -2.98
CA PRO A 36 -7.02 -5.83 -2.25
C PRO A 36 -7.65 -4.43 -2.38
N ALA A 37 -7.74 -3.72 -1.27
CA ALA A 37 -8.24 -2.36 -1.25
C ALA A 37 -7.10 -1.40 -1.57
N ARG A 38 -7.27 -0.58 -2.62
CA ARG A 38 -6.28 0.43 -3.02
C ARG A 38 -5.95 1.38 -1.87
N GLU A 39 -6.94 1.80 -1.11
CA GLU A 39 -6.76 2.68 0.05
C GLU A 39 -5.95 1.99 1.17
N ALA A 40 -6.11 0.67 1.37
CA ALA A 40 -5.31 -0.07 2.34
C ALA A 40 -3.84 -0.16 1.88
N LEU A 41 -3.60 -0.45 0.60
CA LEU A 41 -2.25 -0.45 0.03
C LEU A 41 -1.58 0.93 0.13
N ALA A 42 -2.33 2.01 -0.11
CA ALA A 42 -1.82 3.37 0.05
C ALA A 42 -1.39 3.66 1.50
N GLN A 43 -2.18 3.22 2.49
CA GLN A 43 -1.83 3.35 3.91
C GLN A 43 -0.59 2.53 4.27
N ILE A 44 -0.48 1.29 3.78
CA ILE A 44 0.70 0.44 3.98
C ILE A 44 1.95 1.12 3.43
N VAL A 45 1.90 1.62 2.20
CA VAL A 45 3.02 2.35 1.58
C VAL A 45 3.36 3.61 2.38
N GLY A 46 2.36 4.33 2.90
CA GLY A 46 2.56 5.47 3.80
C GLY A 46 3.31 5.09 5.08
N ALA A 47 2.91 4.00 5.73
CA ALA A 47 3.59 3.49 6.92
C ALA A 47 5.03 3.05 6.61
N LEU A 48 5.24 2.34 5.49
CA LEU A 48 6.57 1.90 5.07
C LEU A 48 7.51 3.07 4.74
N LYS A 49 6.99 4.17 4.16
CA LYS A 49 7.77 5.42 3.98
C LYS A 49 8.27 5.95 5.32
N GLY A 50 7.39 6.02 6.31
CA GLY A 50 7.74 6.42 7.67
C GLY A 50 8.73 5.47 8.33
N VAL A 51 8.64 4.16 8.07
CA VAL A 51 9.61 3.17 8.57
C VAL A 51 10.99 3.34 7.92
N LEU A 52 11.04 3.59 6.62
CA LEU A 52 12.29 3.77 5.89
C LEU A 52 12.95 5.11 6.23
N PHE A 53 12.17 6.16 6.42
CA PHE A 53 12.66 7.52 6.68
C PHE A 53 11.98 8.14 7.91
N PRO A 54 12.18 7.60 9.12
CA PRO A 54 11.41 7.97 10.31
C PRO A 54 11.54 9.45 10.66
N MET A 55 12.75 10.01 10.60
CA MET A 55 13.01 11.41 10.94
C MET A 55 12.64 12.42 9.83
N ARG A 56 12.01 11.97 8.74
CA ARG A 56 11.65 12.81 7.57
C ARG A 56 10.21 12.60 7.11
N LEU A 57 9.81 11.34 6.96
CA LEU A 57 8.48 10.92 6.50
C LEU A 57 7.65 10.25 7.61
N GLY A 58 8.20 10.16 8.83
CA GLY A 58 7.47 9.71 10.02
C GLY A 58 6.69 10.83 10.71
N PRO A 59 6.14 10.55 11.91
CA PRO A 59 5.40 11.52 12.71
C PRO A 59 6.24 12.77 13.04
N PRO A 60 5.63 13.97 13.04
CA PRO A 60 6.35 15.23 13.26
C PRO A 60 6.92 15.37 14.68
N ASP A 61 6.41 14.62 15.64
CA ASP A 61 6.82 14.61 17.04
C ASP A 61 7.85 13.50 17.38
N LEU A 62 8.27 12.73 16.38
CA LEU A 62 9.25 11.65 16.55
C LEU A 62 10.63 12.20 16.94
N ARG A 63 11.27 11.56 17.91
CA ARG A 63 12.62 11.88 18.39
C ARG A 63 13.54 10.70 18.10
N GLN A 64 14.83 10.96 17.93
CA GLN A 64 15.82 9.92 17.67
C GLN A 64 15.83 8.84 18.77
N GLU A 65 15.63 9.24 20.03
CA GLU A 65 15.58 8.34 21.19
C GLU A 65 14.44 7.30 21.09
N SER A 66 13.33 7.64 20.42
CA SER A 66 12.15 6.78 20.25
C SER A 66 12.02 6.21 18.83
N GLU A 67 13.01 6.46 17.96
CA GLU A 67 12.98 6.08 16.55
C GLU A 67 12.79 4.57 16.37
N ASN A 68 13.59 3.75 17.04
CA ASN A 68 13.50 2.30 16.92
C ASN A 68 12.16 1.75 17.42
N PHE A 69 11.56 2.35 18.46
CA PHE A 69 10.26 1.95 18.96
C PHE A 69 9.16 2.22 17.93
N TYR A 70 9.18 3.43 17.37
CA TYR A 70 8.27 3.81 16.28
C TYR A 70 8.43 2.89 15.07
N VAL A 71 9.67 2.67 14.62
CA VAL A 71 9.98 1.81 13.47
C VAL A 71 9.46 0.40 13.69
N ALA A 72 9.70 -0.21 14.85
CA ALA A 72 9.23 -1.55 15.16
C ALA A 72 7.70 -1.65 15.13
N HIS A 73 7.01 -0.73 15.81
CA HIS A 73 5.55 -0.71 15.88
C HIS A 73 4.90 -0.45 14.51
N ALA A 74 5.39 0.55 13.77
CA ALA A 74 4.86 0.90 12.45
C ALA A 74 5.13 -0.21 11.42
N LEU A 75 6.30 -0.85 11.47
CA LEU A 75 6.63 -1.96 10.59
C LEU A 75 5.74 -3.18 10.85
N ASP A 76 5.55 -3.57 12.11
CA ASP A 76 4.66 -4.69 12.46
C ASP A 76 3.23 -4.45 11.96
N ALA A 77 2.67 -3.28 12.22
CA ALA A 77 1.35 -2.91 11.73
C ALA A 77 1.26 -2.94 10.19
N ALA A 78 2.26 -2.40 9.50
CA ALA A 78 2.31 -2.37 8.04
C ALA A 78 2.41 -3.77 7.42
N LEU A 79 3.24 -4.66 7.98
CA LEU A 79 3.42 -6.03 7.49
C LEU A 79 2.18 -6.89 7.73
N ASN A 80 1.52 -6.75 8.88
CA ASN A 80 0.25 -7.45 9.15
C ASN A 80 -0.86 -6.98 8.20
N ALA A 81 -0.96 -5.67 7.96
CA ALA A 81 -1.91 -5.13 6.99
C ALA A 81 -1.59 -5.61 5.55
N LEU A 82 -0.31 -5.67 5.18
CA LEU A 82 0.12 -6.19 3.89
C LEU A 82 -0.22 -7.66 3.73
N LEU A 83 0.01 -8.48 4.76
CA LEU A 83 -0.36 -9.90 4.77
C LEU A 83 -1.84 -10.08 4.47
N ALA A 84 -2.71 -9.31 5.12
CA ALA A 84 -4.14 -9.36 4.84
C ALA A 84 -4.45 -9.05 3.35
N GLN A 85 -3.77 -8.08 2.73
CA GLN A 85 -3.97 -7.76 1.31
C GLN A 85 -3.45 -8.87 0.39
N VAL A 86 -2.27 -9.44 0.68
CA VAL A 86 -1.69 -10.55 -0.10
C VAL A 86 -2.58 -11.79 -0.04
N THR A 87 -3.07 -12.12 1.15
CA THR A 87 -4.01 -13.23 1.35
C THR A 87 -5.29 -13.05 0.53
N LEU A 88 -5.84 -11.83 0.43
CA LEU A 88 -6.99 -11.54 -0.42
C LEU A 88 -6.69 -11.80 -1.90
N GLU A 89 -5.56 -11.30 -2.39
CA GLU A 89 -5.15 -11.48 -3.80
C GLU A 89 -4.92 -12.96 -4.13
N LEU A 90 -4.22 -13.70 -3.27
CA LEU A 90 -3.97 -15.13 -3.48
C LEU A 90 -5.26 -15.95 -3.44
N ARG A 91 -6.22 -15.62 -2.55
CA ARG A 91 -7.56 -16.23 -2.53
C ARG A 91 -8.32 -15.93 -3.82
N TYR A 92 -8.24 -14.71 -4.32
CA TYR A 92 -8.88 -14.33 -5.58
C TYR A 92 -8.27 -15.08 -6.77
N ALA A 93 -6.94 -15.19 -6.82
CA ALA A 93 -6.24 -15.93 -7.87
C ALA A 93 -6.49 -17.45 -7.81
N ALA A 94 -6.55 -18.04 -6.61
CA ALA A 94 -6.86 -19.46 -6.42
C ALA A 94 -8.28 -19.81 -6.89
N ARG A 95 -9.27 -18.96 -6.58
CA ARG A 95 -10.65 -19.12 -7.05
C ARG A 95 -10.77 -19.07 -8.57
N GLN A 96 -10.07 -18.15 -9.23
CA GLN A 96 -10.05 -18.09 -10.70
C GLN A 96 -9.45 -19.34 -11.34
N ARG A 97 -8.56 -20.04 -10.63
CA ARG A 97 -7.93 -21.28 -11.08
C ARG A 97 -8.65 -22.56 -10.61
N ASN A 98 -9.79 -22.45 -9.90
CA ASN A 98 -10.51 -23.57 -9.28
C ASN A 98 -9.60 -24.47 -8.42
N SER A 99 -8.67 -23.87 -7.65
CA SER A 99 -7.73 -24.58 -6.78
C SER A 99 -8.12 -24.44 -5.29
N ASP A 100 -7.79 -25.45 -4.50
CA ASP A 100 -7.97 -25.46 -3.04
C ASP A 100 -6.98 -24.49 -2.36
N PRO A 101 -7.40 -23.59 -1.44
CA PRO A 101 -6.55 -22.49 -1.01
C PRO A 101 -5.80 -22.81 0.29
N SER A 102 -4.70 -23.57 0.22
CA SER A 102 -3.64 -23.43 1.22
C SER A 102 -2.76 -22.22 0.84
N ILE A 103 -3.24 -21.01 1.14
CA ILE A 103 -2.59 -19.77 0.72
C ILE A 103 -1.93 -18.99 1.86
N ASP A 104 -2.18 -19.37 3.13
CA ASP A 104 -1.69 -18.62 4.28
C ASP A 104 -0.16 -18.70 4.41
N GLU A 105 0.42 -19.88 4.17
CA GLU A 105 1.88 -20.08 4.17
C GLU A 105 2.56 -19.35 2.99
N PRO A 106 2.10 -19.47 1.73
CA PRO A 106 2.60 -18.65 0.62
C PRO A 106 2.49 -17.14 0.87
N ALA A 107 1.37 -16.67 1.44
CA ALA A 107 1.18 -15.25 1.75
C ALA A 107 2.19 -14.76 2.78
N SER A 108 2.37 -15.51 3.87
CA SER A 108 3.33 -15.21 4.93
C SER A 108 4.77 -15.19 4.39
N ALA A 109 5.15 -16.20 3.61
CA ALA A 109 6.48 -16.27 3.00
C ALA A 109 6.76 -15.07 2.07
N ALA A 110 5.78 -14.67 1.25
CA ALA A 110 5.90 -13.50 0.38
C ALA A 110 6.12 -12.20 1.17
N VAL A 111 5.36 -11.99 2.25
CA VAL A 111 5.51 -10.80 3.11
C VAL A 111 6.83 -10.80 3.87
N GLN A 112 7.29 -11.96 4.37
CA GLN A 112 8.60 -12.08 5.02
C GLN A 112 9.75 -11.78 4.05
N ALA A 113 9.69 -12.32 2.84
CA ALA A 113 10.68 -12.04 1.80
C ALA A 113 10.70 -10.56 1.42
N PHE A 114 9.54 -9.91 1.35
CA PHE A 114 9.43 -8.47 1.15
C PHE A 114 10.05 -7.68 2.31
N ALA A 115 9.71 -8.03 3.56
CA ALA A 115 10.24 -7.36 4.75
C ALA A 115 11.78 -7.42 4.82
N ALA A 116 12.36 -8.58 4.48
CA ALA A 116 13.80 -8.79 4.46
C ALA A 116 14.53 -7.88 3.45
N ARG A 117 13.84 -7.37 2.42
CA ARG A 117 14.40 -6.46 1.41
C ARG A 117 14.36 -4.99 1.81
N LEU A 118 13.62 -4.61 2.85
CA LEU A 118 13.47 -3.20 3.26
C LEU A 118 14.80 -2.48 3.54
N PRO A 119 15.80 -3.10 4.21
CA PRO A 119 17.10 -2.45 4.41
C PRO A 119 17.87 -2.18 3.11
N GLU A 120 17.72 -3.04 2.10
CA GLU A 120 18.32 -2.81 0.78
C GLU A 120 17.58 -1.73 0.01
N ILE A 121 16.24 -1.75 0.03
CA ILE A 121 15.40 -0.70 -0.56
C ILE A 121 15.79 0.66 0.03
N ARG A 122 15.98 0.74 1.35
CA ARG A 122 16.44 1.95 2.02
C ARG A 122 17.74 2.50 1.44
N ARG A 123 18.75 1.64 1.26
CA ARG A 123 20.07 2.01 0.70
C ARG A 123 19.98 2.46 -0.75
N LEU A 124 19.15 1.79 -1.56
CA LEU A 124 18.93 2.19 -2.95
C LEU A 124 18.27 3.57 -3.02
N LEU A 125 17.29 3.83 -2.15
CA LEU A 125 16.65 5.14 -2.10
C LEU A 125 17.60 6.25 -1.62
N ASP A 126 18.55 5.97 -0.73
CA ASP A 126 19.63 6.94 -0.42
C ASP A 126 20.41 7.32 -1.68
N SER A 127 20.78 6.33 -2.49
CA SER A 127 21.51 6.58 -3.73
C SER A 127 20.69 7.40 -4.73
N ASP A 128 19.37 7.17 -4.81
CA ASP A 128 18.48 7.93 -5.69
C ASP A 128 18.36 9.39 -5.24
N VAL A 129 18.19 9.62 -3.94
CA VAL A 129 18.09 10.97 -3.37
C VAL A 129 19.40 11.73 -3.58
N LEU A 130 20.55 11.09 -3.36
CA LEU A 130 21.86 11.71 -3.61
C LEU A 130 22.09 12.01 -5.09
N ALA A 131 21.68 11.11 -5.99
CA ALA A 131 21.77 11.34 -7.42
C ALA A 131 20.91 12.52 -7.87
N ALA A 132 19.67 12.61 -7.36
CA ALA A 132 18.77 13.72 -7.64
C ALA A 132 19.33 15.05 -7.09
N PHE A 133 19.88 15.04 -5.87
CA PHE A 133 20.53 16.21 -5.27
C PHE A 133 21.73 16.69 -6.08
N HIS A 134 22.64 15.80 -6.48
CA HIS A 134 23.80 16.18 -7.30
C HIS A 134 23.43 16.58 -8.74
N GLY A 135 22.30 16.08 -9.25
CA GLY A 135 21.80 16.37 -10.59
C GLY A 135 21.06 17.70 -10.71
N ASP A 136 20.67 18.33 -9.59
CA ASP A 136 19.94 19.59 -9.56
C ASP A 136 20.70 20.68 -8.78
N PRO A 137 21.36 21.63 -9.48
CA PRO A 137 22.04 22.76 -8.86
C PRO A 137 21.14 23.67 -8.01
N ALA A 138 19.81 23.59 -8.17
CA ALA A 138 18.85 24.35 -7.39
C ALA A 138 18.42 23.64 -6.10
N ALA A 139 18.80 22.37 -5.89
CA ALA A 139 18.49 21.64 -4.67
C ALA A 139 19.21 22.24 -3.47
N GLY A 140 18.47 22.70 -2.46
CA GLY A 140 19.04 23.31 -1.26
C GLY A 140 19.55 22.28 -0.25
N SER A 141 18.99 21.06 -0.25
CA SER A 141 19.46 19.96 0.61
C SER A 141 18.97 18.58 0.16
N VAL A 142 19.64 17.52 0.61
CA VAL A 142 19.20 16.13 0.46
C VAL A 142 17.81 15.90 1.06
N ASP A 143 17.51 16.56 2.17
CA ASP A 143 16.23 16.45 2.87
C ASP A 143 15.09 17.06 2.07
N GLU A 144 15.32 18.22 1.46
CA GLU A 144 14.37 18.85 0.54
C GLU A 144 14.07 17.94 -0.64
N VAL A 145 15.10 17.30 -1.22
CA VAL A 145 14.93 16.35 -2.32
C VAL A 145 14.05 15.17 -1.89
N LEU A 146 14.27 14.60 -0.72
CA LEU A 146 13.45 13.51 -0.20
C LEU A 146 11.99 13.92 0.05
N LEU A 147 11.76 15.11 0.60
CA LEU A 147 10.45 15.58 1.02
C LEU A 147 9.59 16.12 -0.13
N CYS A 148 10.22 16.82 -1.06
CA CYS A 148 9.52 17.68 -2.01
C CYS A 148 9.61 17.18 -3.46
N TYR A 149 10.54 16.29 -3.80
CA TYR A 149 10.72 15.92 -5.21
C TYR A 149 9.73 14.82 -5.61
N PRO A 150 8.84 15.07 -6.59
CA PRO A 150 7.88 14.08 -7.04
C PRO A 150 8.57 12.87 -7.69
N GLY A 151 9.75 13.05 -8.27
CA GLY A 151 10.58 11.97 -8.81
C GLY A 151 11.00 10.96 -7.74
N ILE A 152 11.44 11.43 -6.58
CA ILE A 152 11.79 10.56 -5.45
C ILE A 152 10.56 9.84 -4.92
N LEU A 153 9.42 10.53 -4.81
CA LEU A 153 8.16 9.90 -4.43
C LEU A 153 7.79 8.77 -5.41
N ALA A 154 7.96 8.96 -6.71
CA ALA A 154 7.75 7.92 -7.71
C ALA A 154 8.73 6.75 -7.53
N MET A 155 10.02 7.03 -7.28
CA MET A 155 11.02 5.99 -7.04
C MET A 155 10.72 5.16 -5.79
N ILE A 156 10.24 5.76 -4.71
CA ILE A 156 9.81 5.02 -3.51
C ILE A 156 8.72 4.00 -3.86
N HIS A 157 7.71 4.39 -4.64
CA HIS A 157 6.67 3.44 -5.07
C HIS A 157 7.22 2.38 -6.02
N HIS A 158 8.17 2.73 -6.89
CA HIS A 158 8.79 1.79 -7.81
C HIS A 158 9.68 0.75 -7.09
N ARG A 159 10.42 1.17 -6.06
CA ARG A 159 11.33 0.31 -5.30
C ARG A 159 10.64 -0.52 -4.23
N LEU A 160 9.37 -0.26 -3.93
CA LEU A 160 8.51 -1.14 -3.15
C LEU A 160 7.80 -2.08 -4.13
N PRO A 161 8.40 -3.22 -4.51
CA PRO A 161 7.76 -4.14 -5.43
C PRO A 161 6.45 -4.64 -4.81
N PRO A 162 5.40 -4.84 -5.61
CA PRO A 162 4.28 -5.64 -5.14
C PRO A 162 4.82 -7.02 -4.71
N PRO A 163 4.30 -7.59 -3.61
CA PRO A 163 4.61 -8.97 -3.26
C PRO A 163 4.24 -9.90 -4.43
N PRO A 164 5.05 -10.96 -4.67
CA PRO A 164 4.87 -11.88 -5.80
C PRO A 164 3.55 -12.66 -5.75
#